data_AF-A8U2S4-F1
#
_entry.id   AF-A8U2S4-F1
#
_cell.length_a   1.000
_cell.length_b   1.000
_cell.length_c   1.000
_cell.angle_alpha   90.00
_cell.angle_beta   90.00
_cell.angle_gamma   90.00
#
_symmetry.space_group_name_H-M   'P 1'
#
loop_
_entity.id
_entity.type
_entity.pdbx_description
1 polymer ?
#
loop_
_entity_poly.entity_id
_entity_poly.type
_entity_poly.pdbx_seq_one_letter_code
_entity_poly.pdbx_strand_id
1 'polypeptide(L)'
;MSGSTGTIRVVIPLTIRKRNGRPKILPPDDVIAREGRNQDPHVLRAIARAWSWRRQLETGVASTIQDIAAAEKVSDRFVGRMIRLAYLSPSVLETLVITRKPPAISINDLMAVAELPWAEQMEVVFG
;
A
#
# COMPACT_ATOMS: atom_id res chain seq x y z
N MET A 1 6.64 -25.53 54.44
CA MET A 1 7.51 -25.77 53.27
C MET A 1 7.10 -24.77 52.19
N SER A 2 8.04 -23.95 51.73
CA SER A 2 7.82 -22.81 50.83
C SER A 2 7.30 -23.25 49.45
N GLY A 3 6.19 -22.66 49.00
CA GLY A 3 5.65 -22.89 47.66
C GLY A 3 6.47 -22.16 46.61
N SER A 4 7.15 -22.89 45.74
CA SER A 4 7.90 -22.30 44.62
C SER A 4 6.93 -21.71 43.60
N THR A 5 6.90 -20.39 43.48
CA THR A 5 6.22 -19.68 42.40
C THR A 5 6.94 -20.03 41.09
N GLY A 6 6.37 -20.98 40.34
CA GLY A 6 6.92 -21.41 39.05
C GLY A 6 6.82 -20.29 38.03
N THR A 7 7.95 -19.72 37.61
CA THR A 7 8.01 -18.73 36.54
C THR A 7 7.99 -19.43 35.19
N ILE A 8 6.98 -19.17 34.38
CA ILE A 8 6.93 -19.62 32.98
C ILE A 8 7.57 -18.54 32.10
N ARG A 9 8.62 -18.89 31.36
CA ARG A 9 9.27 -18.01 30.38
C ARG A 9 8.81 -18.39 28.98
N VAL A 10 8.05 -17.51 28.33
CA VAL A 10 7.65 -17.65 26.93
C VAL A 10 8.58 -16.78 26.08
N VAL A 11 9.27 -17.39 25.11
CA VAL A 11 10.10 -16.67 24.13
C VAL A 11 9.33 -16.67 22.82
N ILE A 12 8.86 -15.49 22.40
CA ILE A 12 8.17 -15.30 21.13
C ILE A 12 9.16 -14.61 20.18
N PRO A 13 9.63 -15.27 19.11
CA PRO A 13 10.42 -14.59 18.10
C PRO A 13 9.55 -13.53 17.42
N LEU A 14 9.98 -12.28 17.45
CA LEU A 14 9.28 -11.16 16.83
C LEU A 14 10.18 -10.46 15.81
N THR A 15 9.62 -10.17 14.64
CA THR A 15 10.28 -9.38 13.61
C THR A 15 9.73 -7.96 13.66
N ILE A 16 10.56 -6.98 14.01
CA ILE A 16 10.15 -5.57 14.03
C ILE A 16 10.21 -5.04 12.59
N ARG A 17 9.05 -4.65 12.05
CA ARG A 17 9.00 -3.90 10.78
C ARG A 17 8.66 -2.43 11.06
N LYS A 18 9.18 -1.53 10.24
CA LYS A 18 8.91 -0.08 10.34
C LYS A 18 7.81 0.28 9.33
N ARG A 19 6.79 1.03 9.76
CA ARG A 19 5.81 1.67 8.86
C ARG A 19 5.74 3.15 9.21
N ASN A 20 6.00 4.03 8.24
CA ASN A 20 6.08 5.48 8.44
C ASN A 20 7.05 5.90 9.57
N GLY A 21 8.20 5.22 9.68
CA GLY A 21 9.20 5.48 10.73
C GLY A 21 8.83 4.99 12.13
N ARG A 22 7.61 4.47 12.35
CA ARG A 22 7.18 3.91 13.65
C ARG A 22 7.34 2.37 13.65
N PRO A 23 7.96 1.79 14.69
CA PRO A 23 8.05 0.34 14.82
C PRO A 23 6.66 -0.26 15.10
N LYS A 24 6.32 -1.33 14.38
CA LYS A 24 5.13 -2.15 14.66
C LYS A 24 5.53 -3.61 14.79
N ILE A 25 4.87 -4.31 15.72
CA ILE A 25 4.98 -5.77 15.88
C ILE A 25 4.00 -6.39 14.89
N LEU A 26 4.51 -7.25 14.02
CA LEU A 26 3.69 -8.02 13.07
C LEU A 26 3.68 -9.49 13.47
N PRO A 27 2.58 -10.22 13.20
CA PRO A 27 2.53 -11.66 13.40
C PRO A 27 3.52 -12.39 12.46
N PRO A 28 3.93 -13.63 12.81
CA PRO A 28 4.75 -14.50 11.95
C PRO A 28 4.11 -14.74 10.57
N ASP A 29 4.93 -14.91 9.53
CA ASP A 29 4.47 -15.00 8.13
C ASP A 29 3.56 -16.23 7.87
N ASP A 30 3.63 -17.27 8.71
CA ASP A 30 2.83 -18.50 8.66
C ASP A 30 1.49 -18.42 9.43
N VAL A 31 1.31 -17.38 10.25
CA VAL A 31 0.04 -17.13 10.95
C VAL A 31 -0.87 -16.32 10.02
N ILE A 32 -1.86 -16.99 9.42
CA ILE A 32 -3.01 -16.31 8.81
C ILE A 32 -3.78 -15.66 9.96
N ALA A 33 -3.37 -14.45 10.33
CA ALA A 33 -4.15 -13.60 11.21
C ALA A 33 -5.56 -13.53 10.63
N ARG A 34 -6.56 -14.00 11.37
CA ARG A 34 -7.98 -13.86 11.02
C ARG A 34 -8.27 -12.39 10.74
N GLU A 35 -8.18 -12.02 9.46
CA GLU A 35 -8.91 -11.01 8.68
C GLU A 35 -9.20 -9.63 9.31
N GLY A 36 -8.48 -9.26 10.36
CA GLY A 36 -8.57 -7.95 10.99
C GLY A 36 -7.68 -6.91 10.32
N ARG A 37 -8.05 -6.45 9.11
CA ARG A 37 -7.51 -5.22 8.45
C ARG A 37 -6.05 -5.29 7.97
N ASN A 38 -5.65 -6.36 7.28
CA ASN A 38 -4.35 -6.37 6.56
C ASN A 38 -4.34 -5.50 5.29
N GLN A 39 -5.51 -5.09 4.79
CA GLN A 39 -5.59 -4.09 3.74
C GLN A 39 -5.38 -2.70 4.32
N ASP A 40 -4.52 -1.90 3.70
CA ASP A 40 -4.56 -0.46 3.88
C ASP A 40 -5.67 0.11 2.99
N PRO A 41 -6.85 0.48 3.54
CA PRO A 41 -7.96 0.96 2.73
C PRO A 41 -7.59 2.25 1.97
N HIS A 42 -6.58 2.98 2.43
CA HIS A 42 -6.10 4.17 1.75
C HIS A 42 -5.37 3.82 0.44
N VAL A 43 -4.57 2.75 0.43
CA VAL A 43 -3.85 2.30 -0.78
C VAL A 43 -4.86 1.83 -1.83
N LEU A 44 -5.84 1.02 -1.43
CA LEU A 44 -6.86 0.53 -2.36
C LEU A 44 -7.73 1.67 -2.91
N ARG A 45 -8.11 2.64 -2.08
CA ARG A 45 -8.84 3.84 -2.54
C ARG A 45 -7.99 4.69 -3.49
N ALA A 46 -6.69 4.84 -3.21
CA ALA A 46 -5.78 5.58 -4.08
C ALA A 46 -5.68 4.93 -5.46
N ILE A 47 -5.50 3.60 -5.52
CA ILE A 47 -5.48 2.84 -6.78
C ILE A 47 -6.82 2.99 -7.51
N ALA A 48 -7.95 2.76 -6.83
CA ALA A 48 -9.27 2.90 -7.44
C ALA A 48 -9.51 4.31 -8.00
N ARG A 49 -9.06 5.35 -7.29
CA ARG A 49 -9.16 6.74 -7.73
C ARG A 49 -8.28 7.01 -8.96
N ALA A 50 -7.05 6.50 -8.98
CA ALA A 50 -6.16 6.61 -10.13
C ALA A 50 -6.77 5.96 -11.39
N TRP A 51 -7.34 4.76 -11.25
CA TRP A 51 -8.04 4.08 -12.35
C TRP A 51 -9.30 4.82 -12.81
N SER A 52 -10.08 5.37 -11.87
CA SER A 52 -11.25 6.19 -12.20
C SER A 52 -10.86 7.43 -13.02
N TRP A 53 -9.83 8.16 -12.59
CA TRP A 53 -9.32 9.33 -13.31
C TRP A 53 -8.76 8.99 -14.68
N ARG A 54 -7.99 7.89 -14.79
CA ARG A 54 -7.54 7.37 -16.09
C ARG A 54 -8.72 7.11 -17.02
N ARG A 55 -9.76 6.45 -16.52
CA ARG A 55 -10.98 6.18 -17.30
C ARG A 55 -11.71 7.46 -17.70
N GLN A 56 -11.75 8.49 -16.84
CA GLN A 56 -12.35 9.78 -17.19
C GLN A 56 -11.62 10.46 -18.35
N LEU A 57 -10.28 10.39 -18.38
CA LEU A 57 -9.48 10.89 -19.51
C LEU A 57 -9.70 10.06 -20.77
N GLU A 58 -9.68 8.73 -20.66
CA GLU A 58 -9.87 7.81 -21.80
C GLU A 58 -11.27 7.92 -22.41
N THR A 59 -12.29 8.19 -21.60
CA THR A 59 -13.68 8.35 -22.06
C THR A 59 -14.04 9.77 -22.46
N GLY A 60 -13.14 10.74 -22.26
CA GLY A 60 -13.39 12.16 -22.53
C GLY A 60 -14.34 12.85 -21.54
N VAL A 61 -14.68 12.22 -20.42
CA VAL A 61 -15.44 12.85 -19.31
C VAL A 61 -14.64 14.01 -18.71
N ALA A 62 -13.32 13.88 -18.65
CA ALA A 62 -12.39 14.96 -18.39
C ALA A 62 -11.47 15.11 -19.60
N SER A 63 -11.21 16.36 -20.04
CA SER A 63 -10.32 16.61 -21.18
C SER A 63 -8.86 16.70 -20.75
N THR A 64 -8.61 17.15 -19.52
CA THR A 64 -7.27 17.40 -18.99
C THR A 64 -7.11 16.98 -17.53
N ILE A 65 -5.87 16.91 -17.05
CA ILE A 65 -5.55 16.72 -15.63
C ILE A 65 -6.10 17.88 -14.79
N GLN A 66 -6.12 19.09 -15.34
CA GLN A 66 -6.64 20.29 -14.71
C GLN A 66 -8.15 20.19 -14.46
N ASP A 67 -8.90 19.61 -15.39
CA ASP A 67 -10.34 19.38 -15.22
C ASP A 67 -10.61 18.45 -14.03
N ILE A 68 -9.84 17.37 -13.94
CA ILE A 68 -9.90 16.42 -12.82
C ILE A 68 -9.52 17.11 -11.51
N ALA A 69 -8.45 17.89 -11.51
CA ALA A 69 -7.99 18.63 -10.33
C ALA A 69 -9.04 19.63 -9.82
N ALA A 70 -9.70 20.35 -10.73
CA ALA A 70 -10.78 21.28 -10.41
C ALA A 70 -12.01 20.55 -9.83
N ALA A 71 -12.43 19.44 -10.44
CA ALA A 71 -13.56 18.64 -9.97
C ALA A 71 -13.30 18.04 -8.57
N GLU A 72 -12.08 17.59 -8.33
CA GLU A 72 -11.67 16.89 -7.11
C GLU A 72 -11.14 17.84 -6.01
N LYS A 73 -11.02 19.15 -6.30
CA LYS A 73 -10.50 20.20 -5.42
C LYS A 73 -9.11 19.88 -4.86
N VAL A 74 -8.23 19.40 -5.74
CA VAL A 74 -6.83 19.08 -5.44
C VAL A 74 -5.92 19.79 -6.47
N SER A 75 -4.60 19.76 -6.26
CA SER A 75 -3.68 20.30 -7.26
C SER A 75 -3.53 19.37 -8.45
N ASP A 76 -3.35 19.96 -9.63
CA ASP A 76 -2.97 19.30 -10.88
C ASP A 76 -1.71 18.43 -10.70
N ARG A 77 -0.70 18.94 -9.98
CA ARG A 77 0.52 18.20 -9.64
C ARG A 77 0.22 16.93 -8.83
N PHE A 78 -0.75 16.99 -7.91
CA PHE A 78 -1.15 15.82 -7.13
C PHE A 78 -1.87 14.79 -8.01
N VAL A 79 -2.81 15.22 -8.84
CA VAL A 79 -3.51 14.33 -9.79
C VAL A 79 -2.50 13.67 -10.72
N GLY A 80 -1.57 14.43 -11.30
CA GLY A 80 -0.54 13.91 -12.21
C GLY A 80 0.38 12.86 -11.58
N ARG A 81 0.71 12.98 -10.29
CA ARG A 81 1.48 11.95 -9.58
C ARG A 81 0.62 10.73 -9.22
N MET A 82 -0.59 10.97 -8.74
CA MET A 82 -1.46 9.91 -8.21
C MET A 82 -2.07 9.05 -9.32
N ILE A 83 -2.41 9.63 -10.48
CA ILE A 83 -2.94 8.86 -11.62
C ILE A 83 -1.97 7.78 -12.12
N ARG A 84 -0.67 7.95 -11.86
CA ARG A 84 0.37 6.97 -12.21
C ARG A 84 0.22 5.63 -11.50
N LEU A 85 -0.48 5.59 -10.35
CA LEU A 85 -0.81 4.33 -9.68
C LEU A 85 -1.64 3.39 -10.56
N ALA A 86 -2.33 3.90 -11.59
CA ALA A 86 -3.04 3.10 -12.58
C ALA A 86 -2.10 2.34 -13.55
N TYR A 87 -0.79 2.62 -13.50
CA TYR A 87 0.24 2.07 -14.38
C TYR A 87 1.36 1.32 -13.63
N LEU A 88 1.10 0.96 -12.36
CA LEU A 88 1.94 0.01 -11.63
C LEU A 88 2.02 -1.32 -12.38
N SER A 89 3.11 -2.06 -12.14
CA SER A 89 3.31 -3.36 -12.77
C SER A 89 2.16 -4.32 -12.42
N PRO A 90 1.81 -5.25 -13.33
CA PRO A 90 0.74 -6.21 -13.08
C PRO A 90 0.96 -7.02 -11.79
N SER A 91 2.20 -7.41 -11.51
CA SER A 91 2.57 -8.17 -10.31
C SER A 91 2.37 -7.37 -9.02
N VAL A 92 2.67 -6.07 -9.03
CA VAL A 92 2.40 -5.19 -7.89
C VAL A 92 0.90 -5.03 -7.68
N LEU A 93 0.13 -4.78 -8.74
CA LEU A 93 -1.32 -4.64 -8.66
C LEU A 93 -1.99 -5.91 -8.16
N GLU A 94 -1.60 -7.08 -8.67
CA GLU A 94 -2.09 -8.38 -8.21
C GLU A 94 -1.82 -8.57 -6.73
N THR A 95 -0.59 -8.28 -6.29
CA THR A 95 -0.20 -8.43 -4.88
C THR A 95 -0.98 -7.47 -3.96
N LEU A 96 -1.21 -6.22 -4.39
CA LEU A 96 -1.95 -5.21 -3.62
C LEU A 96 -3.45 -5.50 -3.57
N VAL A 97 -4.06 -5.94 -4.68
CA VAL A 97 -5.52 -6.03 -4.83
C VAL A 97 -6.06 -7.44 -4.58
N ILE A 98 -5.39 -8.47 -5.12
CA ILE A 98 -5.80 -9.88 -5.03
C ILE A 98 -5.24 -10.52 -3.77
N THR A 99 -3.91 -10.53 -3.64
CA THR A 99 -3.22 -11.09 -2.46
C THR A 99 -3.43 -10.21 -1.22
N ARG A 100 -3.85 -8.95 -1.41
CA ARG A 100 -4.19 -8.00 -0.35
C ARG A 100 -3.04 -7.79 0.64
N LYS A 101 -1.80 -7.93 0.14
CA LYS A 101 -0.59 -7.68 0.93
C LYS A 101 -0.36 -6.17 0.97
N PRO A 102 -0.28 -5.55 2.15
CA PRO A 102 -0.01 -4.12 2.25
C PRO A 102 1.42 -3.81 1.77
N PRO A 103 1.66 -2.67 1.11
CA PRO A 103 3.01 -2.25 0.73
C PRO A 103 3.85 -1.95 1.98
N ALA A 104 5.17 -2.16 1.87
CA ALA A 104 6.14 -1.78 2.90
C ALA A 104 6.39 -0.26 2.94
N ILE A 105 6.06 0.43 1.85
CA ILE A 105 6.31 1.86 1.63
C ILE A 105 5.04 2.71 1.77
N SER A 106 5.20 4.04 1.82
CA SER A 106 4.07 4.96 1.87
C SER A 106 3.40 5.11 0.49
N ILE A 107 2.17 5.66 0.45
CA ILE A 107 1.50 5.97 -0.83
C ILE A 107 2.29 7.00 -1.65
N ASN A 108 2.98 7.94 -0.98
CA ASN A 108 3.80 8.93 -1.67
C ASN A 108 5.00 8.30 -2.38
N ASP A 109 5.60 7.30 -1.75
CA ASP A 109 6.71 6.54 -2.34
C ASP A 109 6.18 5.60 -3.43
N LEU A 110 5.00 5.00 -3.24
CA LEU A 110 4.34 4.18 -4.26
C LEU A 110 4.05 4.97 -5.55
N MET A 111 3.70 6.26 -5.42
CA MET A 111 3.56 7.16 -6.59
C MET A 111 4.89 7.40 -7.32
N ALA A 112 6.03 7.34 -6.62
CA ALA A 112 7.35 7.45 -7.24
C ALA A 112 7.78 6.11 -7.87
N VAL A 113 7.45 4.98 -7.24
CA VAL A 113 7.69 3.64 -7.80
C VAL A 113 7.03 3.45 -9.16
N ALA A 114 5.88 4.08 -9.40
CA ALA A 114 5.22 4.01 -10.71
C ALA A 114 6.06 4.56 -11.88
N GLU A 115 7.15 5.29 -11.60
CA GLU A 115 8.14 5.74 -12.62
C GLU A 115 9.28 4.74 -12.85
N LEU A 116 9.47 3.75 -11.97
CA LEU A 116 10.53 2.75 -12.09
C LEU A 116 10.17 1.66 -13.12
N PRO A 117 11.17 1.00 -13.73
CA PRO A 117 10.96 -0.17 -14.55
C PRO A 117 10.13 -1.23 -13.80
N TRP A 118 9.16 -1.85 -14.47
CA TRP A 118 8.27 -2.84 -13.85
C TRP A 118 9.00 -3.98 -13.13
N ALA A 119 10.18 -4.37 -13.63
CA ALA A 119 11.02 -5.40 -13.02
C ALA A 119 11.50 -5.04 -11.61
N GLU A 120 11.69 -3.75 -11.31
CA GLU A 120 12.21 -3.25 -10.03
C GLU A 120 11.09 -2.97 -9.01
N GLN A 121 9.85 -2.76 -9.49
CA GLN A 121 8.77 -2.29 -8.62
C GLN A 121 8.42 -3.27 -7.50
N MET A 122 8.47 -4.58 -7.76
CA MET A 122 8.11 -5.59 -6.75
C MET A 122 9.04 -5.55 -5.54
N GLU A 123 10.35 -5.42 -5.77
CA GLU A 123 11.35 -5.35 -4.72
C GLU A 123 11.17 -4.06 -3.90
N VAL A 124 11.01 -2.91 -4.55
CA VAL A 124 10.87 -1.63 -3.84
C VAL A 124 9.56 -1.53 -3.04
N VAL A 125 8.48 -2.15 -3.50
CA VAL A 125 7.15 -2.04 -2.84
C VAL A 125 7.03 -2.97 -1.64
N PHE A 126 7.65 -4.15 -1.69
CA PHE A 126 7.42 -5.23 -0.72
C PHE A 126 8.68 -5.77 -0.01
N GLY A 127 9.88 -5.37 -0.45
CA GLY A 127 11.18 -5.72 0.12
C GLY A 127 11.66 -4.78 1.21
#